data_AF-A0A7C8F662-F1
#
_entry.id   AF-A0A7C8F662-F1
#
_cell.length_a   1.000
_cell.length_b   1.000
_cell.length_c   1.000
_cell.angle_alpha   90.00
_cell.angle_beta   90.00
_cell.angle_gamma   90.00
#
_symmetry.space_group_name_H-M   'P 1'
#
loop_
_entity.id
_entity.type
_entity.pdbx_description
1 polymer ?
#
loop_
_entity_poly.entity_id
_entity_poly.type
_entity_poly.pdbx_seq_one_letter_code
_entity_poly.pdbx_strand_id
1 'polypeptide(L)'
;MRGWTISLLLAVMMLSQVQADAAGVAVVNCISCHTVLSGRLSTPVKLWNSSIHAEHGITCNACHGGDPADSANAMSPARGFRGKPAAPAVPALCGGCHMGVLKHYNESAHGRALTVGGPTCITCHGSHGVVSASIELINRKNCSKCHSYTKARKIKNAMLKTEGMLKAIDKKIAVLKVQGVDTDKLEKRLFALRNRFHAMYHSLDVKLIVQESDHIQAELKKTSGIGGGGTGPLVGMLAVAWALLAALLFYLIKKNLD
;
A
#
# COMPACT_ATOMS: atom_id res chain seq x y z
N MET A 1 -14.20 -16.40 -65.26
CA MET A 1 -12.82 -15.87 -65.15
C MET A 1 -12.84 -14.89 -63.97
N ARG A 2 -12.56 -15.34 -62.74
CA ARG A 2 -11.22 -15.50 -62.14
C ARG A 2 -10.43 -14.19 -62.12
N GLY A 3 -10.21 -13.69 -60.90
CA GLY A 3 -9.24 -12.65 -60.59
C GLY A 3 -9.92 -11.33 -60.27
N TRP A 4 -10.18 -11.09 -58.98
CA TRP A 4 -10.12 -9.77 -58.32
C TRP A 4 -10.12 -9.96 -56.79
N THR A 5 -9.51 -11.05 -56.31
CA THR A 5 -9.41 -11.41 -54.88
C THR A 5 -8.13 -10.95 -54.20
N ILE A 6 -7.27 -10.10 -54.81
CA ILE A 6 -5.90 -9.91 -54.28
C ILE A 6 -5.44 -8.43 -54.13
N SER A 7 -6.16 -7.42 -54.64
CA SER A 7 -5.61 -6.04 -54.67
C SER A 7 -6.10 -5.06 -53.60
N LEU A 8 -7.00 -5.45 -52.69
CA LEU A 8 -7.37 -4.62 -51.53
C LEU A 8 -6.68 -5.04 -50.22
N LEU A 9 -5.66 -5.91 -50.32
CA LEU A 9 -4.84 -6.40 -49.20
C LEU A 9 -3.53 -5.63 -49.01
N LEU A 10 -3.23 -4.62 -49.83
CA LEU A 10 -1.91 -3.95 -49.84
C LEU A 10 -1.91 -2.44 -49.58
N ALA A 11 -3.07 -1.78 -49.46
CA ALA A 11 -3.14 -0.32 -49.27
C ALA A 11 -3.63 0.12 -47.87
N VAL A 12 -4.14 -0.80 -47.06
CA VAL A 12 -4.36 -0.56 -45.61
C VAL A 12 -3.24 -1.20 -44.77
N MET A 13 -2.13 -1.54 -45.43
CA MET A 13 -0.78 -1.67 -44.84
C MET A 13 -0.14 -0.29 -44.57
N MET A 14 -0.95 0.75 -44.40
CA MET A 14 -0.67 1.87 -43.50
C MET A 14 -1.17 1.42 -42.12
N LEU A 15 -0.64 0.33 -41.56
CA LEU A 15 0.43 0.42 -40.57
C LEU A 15 0.36 1.76 -39.82
N SER A 16 -0.77 1.93 -39.12
CA SER A 16 -0.83 2.50 -37.79
C SER A 16 0.29 1.89 -36.96
N GLN A 17 1.50 2.40 -37.16
CA GLN A 17 2.51 2.45 -36.13
C GLN A 17 1.94 3.38 -35.06
N VAL A 18 0.99 2.85 -34.29
CA VAL A 18 0.94 3.18 -32.88
C VAL A 18 2.26 2.62 -32.37
N GLN A 19 3.32 3.43 -32.43
CA GLN A 19 4.37 3.35 -31.43
C GLN A 19 3.62 3.49 -30.10
N ALA A 20 3.18 2.34 -29.56
CA ALA A 20 3.24 2.17 -28.14
C ALA A 20 4.72 2.31 -27.83
N ASP A 21 5.14 3.56 -27.58
CA ASP A 21 6.20 3.80 -26.64
C ASP A 21 5.72 3.11 -25.37
N ALA A 22 6.07 1.83 -25.27
CA ALA A 22 6.54 1.30 -24.02
C ALA A 22 7.61 2.28 -23.60
N ALA A 23 7.19 3.31 -22.86
CA ALA A 23 7.98 3.92 -21.83
C ALA A 23 8.41 2.74 -20.97
N GLY A 24 9.47 2.08 -21.44
CA GLY A 24 10.18 1.08 -20.70
C GLY A 24 10.45 1.79 -19.40
N VAL A 25 9.92 1.23 -18.32
CA VAL A 25 10.39 1.54 -16.98
C VAL A 25 11.90 1.59 -17.11
N ALA A 26 12.44 2.81 -17.11
CA ALA A 26 13.83 3.04 -17.47
C ALA A 26 14.61 2.02 -16.66
N VAL A 27 15.27 1.09 -17.35
CA VAL A 27 15.94 -0.05 -16.72
C VAL A 27 16.67 0.53 -15.53
N VAL A 28 16.21 0.21 -14.32
CA VAL A 28 16.74 0.85 -13.11
C VAL A 28 18.15 0.31 -13.00
N ASN A 29 19.10 1.06 -13.56
CA ASN A 29 20.42 0.54 -13.85
C ASN A 29 21.14 0.12 -12.55
N CYS A 30 20.76 0.73 -11.43
CA CYS A 30 21.17 0.32 -10.10
C CYS A 30 20.90 -1.17 -9.85
N ILE A 31 19.70 -1.68 -10.13
CA ILE A 31 19.31 -3.06 -9.85
C ILE A 31 20.03 -4.00 -10.81
N SER A 32 20.01 -3.71 -12.11
CA SER A 32 20.61 -4.56 -13.14
C SER A 32 22.10 -4.78 -12.90
N CYS A 33 22.84 -3.70 -12.64
CA CYS A 33 24.27 -3.79 -12.33
C CYS A 33 24.51 -4.47 -10.97
N HIS A 34 23.77 -4.10 -9.91
CA HIS A 34 24.03 -4.67 -8.59
C HIS A 34 23.60 -6.13 -8.43
N THR A 35 22.69 -6.64 -9.27
CA THR A 35 22.25 -8.04 -9.23
C THR A 35 23.37 -9.00 -9.59
N VAL A 36 24.19 -8.64 -10.59
CA VAL A 36 25.26 -9.50 -11.11
C VAL A 36 26.56 -9.41 -10.30
N LEU A 37 26.63 -8.50 -9.33
CA LEU A 37 27.77 -8.40 -8.41
C LEU A 37 27.73 -9.49 -7.34
N SER A 38 28.82 -9.62 -6.58
CA SER A 38 28.94 -10.62 -5.52
C SER A 38 28.81 -10.02 -4.11
N GLY A 39 28.42 -10.88 -3.17
CA GLY A 39 28.42 -10.59 -1.74
C GLY A 39 27.63 -9.34 -1.35
N ARG A 40 28.31 -8.40 -0.70
CA ARG A 40 27.68 -7.22 -0.08
C ARG A 40 26.92 -6.32 -1.05
N LEU A 41 27.22 -6.39 -2.35
CA LEU A 41 26.65 -5.49 -3.36
C LEU A 41 25.37 -6.04 -4.01
N SER A 42 25.21 -7.37 -4.08
CA SER A 42 23.99 -8.01 -4.62
C SER A 42 22.99 -8.44 -3.55
N THR A 43 23.41 -8.68 -2.32
CA THR A 43 22.49 -9.00 -1.21
C THR A 43 21.37 -7.96 -1.01
N PRO A 44 21.64 -6.63 -1.03
CA PRO A 44 20.58 -5.63 -0.93
C PRO A 44 19.50 -5.76 -2.01
N VAL A 45 19.87 -6.12 -3.24
CA VAL A 45 18.93 -6.30 -4.34
C VAL A 45 18.01 -7.50 -4.07
N LYS A 46 18.58 -8.62 -3.61
CA LYS A 46 17.79 -9.82 -3.25
C LYS A 46 16.76 -9.53 -2.16
N LEU A 47 17.16 -8.79 -1.12
CA LEU A 47 16.27 -8.40 -0.03
C LEU A 47 15.22 -7.38 -0.50
N TRP A 48 15.61 -6.42 -1.34
CA TRP A 48 14.70 -5.43 -1.88
C TRP A 48 13.62 -6.04 -2.76
N ASN A 49 13.95 -7.03 -3.60
CA ASN A 49 12.96 -7.70 -4.45
C ASN A 49 11.78 -8.31 -3.68
N SER A 50 11.97 -8.67 -2.40
CA SER A 50 10.89 -9.20 -1.55
C SER A 50 10.27 -8.15 -0.62
N SER A 51 10.50 -6.86 -0.89
CA SER A 51 10.07 -5.75 -0.04
C SER A 51 8.79 -5.11 -0.54
N ILE A 52 8.04 -4.51 0.39
CA ILE A 52 6.85 -3.71 0.06
C ILE A 52 7.21 -2.51 -0.83
N HIS A 53 8.44 -2.01 -0.75
CA HIS A 53 8.95 -0.94 -1.59
C HIS A 53 9.15 -1.38 -3.04
N ALA A 54 9.64 -2.60 -3.29
CA ALA A 54 9.71 -3.15 -4.64
C ALA A 54 8.32 -3.37 -5.24
N GLU A 55 7.37 -3.89 -4.44
CA GLU A 55 5.98 -4.05 -4.87
C GLU A 55 5.34 -2.73 -5.33
N HIS A 56 5.80 -1.58 -4.80
CA HIS A 56 5.31 -0.25 -5.14
C HIS A 56 6.28 0.56 -6.01
N GLY A 57 7.30 -0.06 -6.60
CA GLY A 57 8.22 0.59 -7.54
C GLY A 57 9.18 1.61 -6.92
N ILE A 58 9.39 1.59 -5.59
CA ILE A 58 10.36 2.47 -4.92
C ILE A 58 11.77 1.88 -5.06
N THR A 59 12.58 2.49 -5.92
CA THR A 59 13.89 2.01 -6.36
C THR A 59 15.05 2.48 -5.47
N CYS A 60 16.25 1.95 -5.70
CA CYS A 60 17.45 2.18 -4.87
C CYS A 60 17.76 3.67 -4.66
N ASN A 61 17.65 4.47 -5.73
CA ASN A 61 17.97 5.90 -5.73
C ASN A 61 16.97 6.75 -4.93
N ALA A 62 15.75 6.27 -4.66
CA ALA A 62 14.82 6.96 -3.76
C ALA A 62 15.37 7.10 -2.34
N CYS A 63 16.17 6.12 -1.90
CA CYS A 63 16.82 6.11 -0.59
C CYS A 63 18.29 6.57 -0.66
N HIS A 64 19.03 6.02 -1.61
CA HIS A 64 20.48 6.19 -1.71
C HIS A 64 20.89 7.37 -2.61
N GLY A 65 19.95 8.04 -3.28
CA GLY A 65 20.24 9.06 -4.28
C GLY A 65 20.91 8.47 -5.52
N GLY A 66 21.56 9.32 -6.30
CA GLY A 66 22.19 8.94 -7.56
C GLY A 66 21.22 9.02 -8.74
N ASP A 67 21.75 8.74 -9.92
CA ASP A 67 21.05 8.90 -11.19
C ASP A 67 21.02 7.57 -11.97
N PRO A 68 19.88 6.86 -12.03
CA PRO A 68 19.79 5.60 -12.75
C PRO A 68 19.90 5.77 -14.27
N ALA A 69 19.75 6.98 -14.82
CA ALA A 69 19.88 7.25 -16.25
C ALA A 69 21.34 7.45 -16.70
N ASP A 70 22.24 7.84 -15.79
CA ASP A 70 23.68 7.99 -16.04
C ASP A 70 24.45 6.85 -15.38
N SER A 71 24.42 5.66 -15.98
CA SER A 71 25.02 4.43 -15.45
C SER A 71 26.49 4.58 -15.05
N ALA A 72 27.27 5.31 -15.84
CA ALA A 72 28.70 5.51 -15.61
C ALA A 72 28.98 6.35 -14.36
N ASN A 73 28.11 7.31 -14.04
CA ASN A 73 28.29 8.23 -12.92
C ASN A 73 27.19 8.12 -11.85
N ALA A 74 26.37 7.07 -11.90
CA ALA A 74 25.14 6.92 -11.11
C ALA A 74 25.38 7.07 -9.61
N MET A 75 26.54 6.61 -9.12
CA MET A 75 26.93 6.66 -7.71
C MET A 75 27.88 7.81 -7.36
N SER A 76 28.01 8.81 -8.23
CA SER A 76 28.85 9.97 -7.94
C SER A 76 28.14 10.97 -7.01
N PRO A 77 28.89 11.71 -6.15
CA PRO A 77 28.31 12.81 -5.38
C PRO A 77 27.67 13.88 -6.27
N ALA A 78 28.21 14.11 -7.47
CA ALA A 78 27.68 15.06 -8.46
C ALA A 78 26.26 14.69 -8.93
N ARG A 79 25.93 13.38 -8.97
CA ARG A 79 24.58 12.86 -9.24
C ARG A 79 23.72 12.72 -7.98
N GLY A 80 24.14 13.33 -6.86
CA GLY A 80 23.40 13.31 -5.61
C GLY A 80 23.40 11.95 -4.92
N PHE A 81 24.37 11.07 -5.21
CA PHE A 81 24.50 9.80 -4.50
C PHE A 81 24.92 10.02 -3.05
N ARG A 82 24.20 9.39 -2.14
CA ARG A 82 24.33 9.53 -0.68
C ARG A 82 24.98 8.31 -0.03
N GLY A 83 25.18 7.22 -0.77
CA GLY A 83 25.69 5.97 -0.24
C GLY A 83 24.79 5.38 0.85
N LYS A 84 25.38 4.71 1.84
CA LYS A 84 24.64 4.20 3.02
C LYS A 84 24.29 5.36 3.95
N PRO A 85 22.99 5.66 4.18
CA PRO A 85 22.60 6.73 5.10
C PRO A 85 23.15 6.49 6.51
N ALA A 86 23.70 7.54 7.12
CA ALA A 86 24.08 7.53 8.52
C ALA A 86 22.84 7.36 9.41
N ALA A 87 22.97 6.70 10.56
CA ALA A 87 21.83 6.37 11.42
C ALA A 87 20.95 7.61 11.78
N PRO A 88 21.51 8.77 12.15
CA PRO A 88 20.69 9.97 12.42
C PRO A 88 19.91 10.50 11.22
N ALA A 89 20.34 10.21 10.00
CA ALA A 89 19.65 10.63 8.78
C ALA A 89 18.50 9.68 8.37
N VAL A 90 18.47 8.46 8.91
CA VAL A 90 17.48 7.44 8.55
C VAL A 90 16.04 7.91 8.79
N PRO A 91 15.66 8.50 9.93
CA PRO A 91 14.28 8.94 10.16
C PRO A 91 13.82 9.98 9.14
N ALA A 92 14.65 10.98 8.86
CA ALA A 92 14.34 12.00 7.86
C ALA A 92 14.16 11.40 6.46
N LEU A 93 14.99 10.40 6.10
CA LEU A 93 14.88 9.70 4.82
C LEU A 93 13.54 8.98 4.68
N CYS A 94 13.18 8.13 5.66
CA CYS A 94 11.91 7.40 5.64
C CYS A 94 10.71 8.37 5.70
N GLY A 95 10.86 9.45 6.46
CA GLY A 95 9.83 10.47 6.64
C GLY A 95 9.58 11.35 5.43
N GLY A 96 10.45 11.35 4.42
CA GLY A 96 10.20 12.03 3.14
C GLY A 96 8.92 11.54 2.46
N CYS A 97 8.57 10.26 2.63
CA CYS A 97 7.29 9.70 2.21
C CYS A 97 6.35 9.45 3.40
N HIS A 98 6.89 9.01 4.54
CA HIS A 98 6.09 8.66 5.73
C HIS A 98 6.03 9.80 6.76
N MET A 99 5.61 10.99 6.34
CA MET A 99 5.63 12.20 7.18
C MET A 99 4.84 12.06 8.49
N GLY A 100 3.66 11.44 8.45
CA GLY A 100 2.83 11.23 9.65
C GLY A 100 3.52 10.32 10.68
N VAL A 101 4.26 9.32 10.21
CA VAL A 101 5.07 8.43 11.05
C VAL A 101 6.29 9.18 11.61
N LEU A 102 6.99 9.95 10.78
CA LEU A 102 8.15 10.74 11.20
C LEU A 102 7.80 11.70 12.33
N LYS A 103 6.64 12.38 12.23
CA LYS A 103 6.16 13.28 13.29
C LYS A 103 6.11 12.57 14.65
N HIS A 104 5.39 11.45 14.72
CA HIS A 104 5.25 10.70 15.97
C HIS A 104 6.59 10.10 16.45
N TYR A 105 7.44 9.63 15.54
CA TYR A 105 8.78 9.15 15.90
C TYR A 105 9.62 10.27 16.53
N ASN A 106 9.66 11.46 15.96
CA ASN A 106 10.43 12.59 16.49
C ASN A 106 9.93 13.01 17.89
N GLU A 107 8.62 12.95 18.11
CA GLU A 107 7.97 13.20 19.40
C GLU A 107 8.15 12.05 20.41
N SER A 108 8.69 10.89 20.00
CA SER A 108 8.89 9.72 20.87
C SER A 108 10.17 9.84 21.70
N ALA A 109 10.28 9.00 22.73
CA ALA A 109 11.53 8.85 23.49
C ALA A 109 12.70 8.36 22.63
N HIS A 110 12.43 7.54 21.61
CA HIS A 110 13.46 7.04 20.70
C HIS A 110 13.98 8.13 19.76
N GLY A 111 13.09 8.96 19.21
CA GLY A 111 13.46 10.09 18.37
C GLY A 111 14.26 11.14 19.14
N ARG A 112 13.85 11.47 20.38
CA ARG A 112 14.63 12.36 21.25
C ARG A 112 16.02 11.82 21.59
N ALA A 113 16.19 10.51 21.63
CA ALA A 113 17.48 9.86 21.92
C ALA A 113 18.35 9.65 20.68
N LEU A 114 17.92 10.05 19.48
CA LEU A 114 18.60 9.75 18.22
C LEU A 114 20.08 10.20 18.21
N THR A 115 20.36 11.38 18.75
CA THR A 115 21.73 11.95 18.79
C THR A 115 22.67 11.23 19.74
N VAL A 116 22.13 10.45 20.68
CA VAL A 116 22.89 9.66 21.66
C VAL A 116 22.80 8.14 21.40
N GLY A 117 22.45 7.75 20.17
CA GLY A 117 22.42 6.35 19.74
C GLY A 117 21.06 5.66 19.89
N GLY A 118 19.97 6.42 19.98
CA GLY A 118 18.61 5.91 19.97
C GLY A 118 18.27 5.12 18.69
N PRO A 119 17.28 4.21 18.74
CA PRO A 119 16.92 3.38 17.60
C PRO A 119 16.26 4.20 16.50
N THR A 120 16.42 3.75 15.25
CA THR A 120 15.88 4.39 14.04
C THR A 120 14.79 3.50 13.43
N CYS A 121 14.20 3.95 12.31
CA CYS A 121 13.21 3.18 11.55
C CYS A 121 13.72 1.77 11.21
N ILE A 122 14.97 1.67 10.75
CA ILE A 122 15.58 0.40 10.33
C ILE A 122 15.91 -0.54 11.49
N THR A 123 15.93 -0.03 12.74
CA THR A 123 16.15 -0.88 13.93
C THR A 123 15.01 -1.87 14.13
N CYS A 124 13.78 -1.46 13.79
CA CYS A 124 12.59 -2.30 13.88
C CYS A 124 12.18 -2.87 12.52
N HIS A 125 12.20 -2.07 11.45
CA HIS A 125 11.68 -2.44 10.14
C HIS A 125 12.70 -3.10 9.20
N GLY A 126 13.99 -3.07 9.53
CA GLY A 126 15.05 -3.45 8.59
C GLY A 126 15.30 -2.37 7.52
N SER A 127 16.20 -2.63 6.58
CA SER A 127 16.66 -1.64 5.60
C SER A 127 16.25 -1.95 4.16
N HIS A 128 16.69 -3.08 3.62
CA HIS A 128 16.44 -3.44 2.22
C HIS A 128 15.25 -4.37 2.03
N GLY A 129 15.00 -5.29 2.97
CA GLY A 129 13.85 -6.21 2.96
C GLY A 129 12.67 -5.72 3.80
N VAL A 130 12.32 -4.44 3.70
CA VAL A 130 11.23 -3.85 4.49
C VAL A 130 9.91 -4.45 4.01
N VAL A 131 9.13 -5.00 4.94
CA VAL A 131 7.79 -5.55 4.67
C VAL A 131 6.71 -4.63 5.22
N SER A 132 5.46 -4.88 4.83
CA SER A 132 4.29 -4.21 5.40
C SER A 132 4.32 -4.24 6.92
N ALA A 133 4.12 -3.06 7.53
CA ALA A 133 4.18 -2.92 8.97
C ALA A 133 3.13 -3.81 9.64
N SER A 134 3.56 -4.54 10.68
CA SER A 134 2.67 -5.37 11.46
C SER A 134 3.02 -5.31 12.94
N ILE A 135 2.06 -5.69 13.77
CA ILE A 135 2.22 -5.78 15.22
C ILE A 135 3.33 -6.75 15.65
N GLU A 136 3.78 -7.64 14.75
CA GLU A 136 4.89 -8.56 15.02
C GLU A 136 6.25 -7.88 15.04
N LEU A 137 6.38 -6.66 14.54
CA LEU A 137 7.59 -5.84 14.72
C LEU A 137 7.81 -5.48 16.19
N ILE A 138 6.74 -5.46 17.00
CA ILE A 138 6.79 -5.30 18.45
C ILE A 138 6.99 -6.68 19.06
N ASN A 139 8.24 -7.04 19.28
CA ASN A 139 8.62 -8.34 19.82
C ASN A 139 9.83 -8.21 20.74
N ARG A 140 10.10 -9.27 21.51
CA ARG A 140 11.22 -9.32 22.45
C ARG A 140 12.56 -9.12 21.74
N LYS A 141 12.76 -9.73 20.57
CA LYS A 141 14.03 -9.65 19.81
C LYS A 141 14.39 -8.21 19.42
N ASN A 142 13.41 -7.40 19.04
CA ASN A 142 13.62 -6.01 18.63
C ASN A 142 13.71 -5.07 19.84
N CYS A 143 12.78 -5.19 20.78
CA CYS A 143 12.64 -4.23 21.88
C CYS A 143 13.60 -4.51 23.05
N SER A 144 14.08 -5.73 23.21
CA SER A 144 14.99 -6.10 24.31
C SER A 144 16.48 -5.88 24.02
N LYS A 145 16.82 -5.29 22.88
CA LYS A 145 18.21 -4.94 22.54
C LYS A 145 18.79 -3.85 23.46
N CYS A 146 17.93 -3.00 24.02
CA CYS A 146 18.37 -1.81 24.77
C CYS A 146 17.72 -1.70 26.16
N HIS A 147 16.48 -2.18 26.32
CA HIS A 147 15.74 -2.07 27.58
C HIS A 147 14.79 -3.26 27.78
N SER A 148 14.14 -3.38 28.94
CA SER A 148 13.20 -4.49 29.17
C SER A 148 12.00 -4.48 28.21
N TYR A 149 11.44 -5.66 27.91
CA TYR A 149 10.28 -5.80 27.02
C TYR A 149 8.96 -5.27 27.62
N THR A 150 8.96 -4.86 28.89
CA THR A 150 7.74 -4.60 29.65
C THR A 150 6.84 -3.53 29.04
N LYS A 151 7.41 -2.39 28.62
CA LYS A 151 6.63 -1.30 27.99
C LYS A 151 6.13 -1.72 26.60
N ALA A 152 6.99 -2.30 25.78
CA ALA A 152 6.65 -2.78 24.45
C ALA A 152 5.53 -3.85 24.47
N ARG A 153 5.53 -4.75 25.47
CA ARG A 153 4.43 -5.70 25.68
C ARG A 153 3.09 -5.02 25.96
N LYS A 154 3.07 -3.96 26.76
CA LYS A 154 1.84 -3.19 27.03
C LYS A 154 1.31 -2.56 25.75
N ILE A 155 2.20 -1.96 24.95
CA ILE A 155 1.86 -1.40 23.63
C ILE A 155 1.27 -2.49 22.72
N LYS A 156 1.97 -3.62 22.55
CA LYS A 156 1.49 -4.75 21.74
C LYS A 156 0.08 -5.17 22.19
N ASN A 157 -0.11 -5.38 23.48
CA ASN A 157 -1.40 -5.85 24.01
C ASN A 157 -2.54 -4.85 23.81
N ALA A 158 -2.28 -3.55 23.97
CA ALA A 158 -3.28 -2.50 23.72
C ALA A 158 -3.75 -2.50 22.26
N MET A 159 -2.85 -2.82 21.34
CA MET A 159 -3.09 -2.76 19.90
C MET A 159 -3.80 -4.00 19.34
N LEU A 160 -3.53 -5.18 19.91
CA LEU A 160 -4.01 -6.47 19.39
C LEU A 160 -5.52 -6.48 19.09
N LYS A 161 -6.32 -5.90 19.99
CA LYS A 161 -7.78 -5.87 19.84
C LYS A 161 -8.21 -5.03 18.64
N THR A 162 -7.70 -3.80 18.52
CA THR A 162 -8.06 -2.90 17.43
C THR A 162 -7.57 -3.43 16.08
N GLU A 163 -6.37 -4.03 16.02
CA GLU A 163 -5.88 -4.73 14.82
C GLU A 163 -6.82 -5.85 14.39
N GLY A 164 -7.30 -6.65 15.35
CA GLY A 164 -8.29 -7.69 15.09
C GLY A 164 -9.59 -7.13 14.53
N MET A 165 -10.08 -6.00 15.08
CA MET A 165 -11.29 -5.33 14.60
C MET A 165 -11.13 -4.78 13.17
N LEU A 166 -9.99 -4.14 12.86
CA LEU A 166 -9.69 -3.65 11.52
C LEU A 166 -9.72 -4.79 10.50
N LYS A 167 -9.02 -5.91 10.79
CA LYS A 167 -9.00 -7.10 9.93
C LYS A 167 -10.38 -7.74 9.76
N ALA A 168 -11.18 -7.75 10.82
CA ALA A 168 -12.54 -8.28 10.75
C ALA A 168 -13.42 -7.43 9.82
N ILE A 169 -13.27 -6.10 9.84
CA ILE A 169 -14.02 -5.20 8.95
C ILE A 169 -13.50 -5.33 7.51
N ASP A 170 -12.18 -5.44 7.27
CA ASP A 170 -11.65 -5.71 5.91
C ASP A 170 -12.31 -6.94 5.30
N LYS A 171 -12.39 -8.05 6.06
CA LYS A 171 -13.02 -9.29 5.58
C LYS A 171 -14.50 -9.07 5.23
N LYS A 172 -15.23 -8.32 6.05
CA LYS A 172 -16.65 -8.00 5.78
C LYS A 172 -16.79 -7.14 4.52
N ILE A 173 -15.95 -6.13 4.36
CA ILE A 173 -15.92 -5.27 3.17
C ILE A 173 -15.62 -6.11 1.92
N ALA A 174 -14.65 -7.01 1.98
CA ALA A 174 -14.32 -7.90 0.86
C ALA A 174 -15.52 -8.77 0.44
N VAL A 175 -16.28 -9.30 1.40
CA VAL A 175 -17.51 -10.08 1.11
C VAL A 175 -18.57 -9.19 0.44
N LEU A 176 -18.81 -7.98 0.96
CA LEU A 176 -19.77 -7.03 0.37
C LEU A 176 -19.40 -6.66 -1.07
N LYS A 177 -18.10 -6.48 -1.34
CA LYS A 177 -17.56 -6.18 -2.67
C LYS A 177 -17.83 -7.31 -3.66
N VAL A 178 -17.64 -8.56 -3.24
CA VAL A 178 -17.97 -9.75 -4.06
C VAL A 178 -19.49 -9.84 -4.32
N GLN A 179 -20.32 -9.36 -3.40
CA GLN A 179 -21.77 -9.30 -3.55
C GLN A 179 -22.26 -8.11 -4.40
N GLY A 180 -21.34 -7.30 -4.97
CA GLY A 180 -21.67 -6.15 -5.81
C GLY A 180 -22.17 -4.93 -5.04
N VAL A 181 -21.94 -4.86 -3.73
CA VAL A 181 -22.21 -3.67 -2.92
C VAL A 181 -21.10 -2.65 -3.14
N ASP A 182 -21.44 -1.38 -3.37
CA ASP A 182 -20.46 -0.30 -3.42
C ASP A 182 -19.83 -0.09 -2.02
N THR A 183 -18.54 -0.41 -1.91
CA THR A 183 -17.78 -0.34 -0.66
C THR A 183 -16.83 0.85 -0.58
N ASP A 184 -16.76 1.72 -1.59
CA ASP A 184 -15.73 2.75 -1.70
C ASP A 184 -15.62 3.63 -0.46
N LYS A 185 -16.76 4.08 0.06
CA LYS A 185 -16.81 4.93 1.26
C LYS A 185 -16.34 4.19 2.51
N LEU A 186 -16.67 2.90 2.63
CA LEU A 186 -16.25 2.06 3.75
C LEU A 186 -14.75 1.79 3.69
N GLU A 187 -14.22 1.46 2.51
CA GLU A 187 -12.80 1.23 2.26
C GLU A 187 -11.97 2.47 2.61
N LYS A 188 -12.37 3.65 2.09
CA LYS A 188 -11.69 4.93 2.38
C LYS A 188 -11.70 5.28 3.87
N ARG A 189 -12.84 5.09 4.55
CA ARG A 189 -12.94 5.35 6.00
C ARG A 189 -12.06 4.40 6.79
N LEU A 190 -12.10 3.10 6.48
CA LEU A 190 -11.30 2.10 7.18
C LEU A 190 -9.80 2.34 6.97
N PHE A 191 -9.40 2.72 5.76
CA PHE A 191 -8.03 3.10 5.44
C PHE A 191 -7.56 4.31 6.27
N ALA A 192 -8.39 5.36 6.38
CA ALA A 192 -8.07 6.54 7.20
C ALA A 192 -7.91 6.17 8.69
N LEU A 193 -8.80 5.34 9.23
CA LEU A 193 -8.72 4.86 10.62
C LEU A 193 -7.45 4.03 10.85
N ARG A 194 -7.15 3.10 9.94
CA ARG A 194 -5.93 2.28 10.00
C ARG A 194 -4.67 3.15 9.97
N ASN A 195 -4.61 4.14 9.08
CA ASN A 195 -3.43 5.01 8.98
C ASN A 195 -3.24 5.86 10.23
N ARG A 196 -4.31 6.45 10.76
CA ARG A 196 -4.26 7.20 12.02
C ARG A 196 -3.78 6.32 13.17
N PHE A 197 -4.32 5.11 13.25
CA PHE A 197 -3.94 4.13 14.27
C PHE A 197 -2.46 3.74 14.19
N HIS A 198 -1.99 3.36 13.00
CA HIS A 198 -0.64 2.87 12.78
C HIS A 198 0.42 3.97 12.91
N ALA A 199 0.09 5.21 12.52
CA ALA A 199 0.99 6.35 12.69
C ALA A 199 1.27 6.62 14.18
N MET A 200 0.24 6.57 15.03
CA MET A 200 0.38 6.89 16.46
C MET A 200 1.34 5.96 17.19
N TYR A 201 1.50 4.71 16.76
CA TYR A 201 2.40 3.75 17.41
C TYR A 201 3.85 4.20 17.44
N HIS A 202 4.24 5.05 16.50
CA HIS A 202 5.59 5.56 16.43
C HIS A 202 5.88 6.60 17.53
N SER A 203 4.87 7.06 18.27
CA SER A 203 5.05 7.83 19.51
C SER A 203 5.61 6.98 20.65
N LEU A 204 5.36 5.65 20.62
CA LEU A 204 5.72 4.68 21.66
C LEU A 204 5.27 5.08 23.08
N ASP A 205 4.24 5.92 23.17
CA ASP A 205 3.63 6.32 24.42
C ASP A 205 2.45 5.39 24.75
N VAL A 206 2.59 4.64 25.85
CA VAL A 206 1.58 3.65 26.27
C VAL A 206 0.22 4.31 26.52
N LYS A 207 0.18 5.49 27.13
CA LYS A 207 -1.07 6.17 27.50
C LYS A 207 -1.78 6.66 26.25
N LEU A 208 -1.07 7.34 25.34
CA LEU A 208 -1.64 7.83 24.09
C LEU A 208 -2.16 6.68 23.23
N ILE A 209 -1.38 5.60 23.10
CA ILE A 209 -1.77 4.44 22.29
C ILE A 209 -3.03 3.78 22.85
N VAL A 210 -3.16 3.62 24.17
CA VAL A 210 -4.38 3.07 24.79
C VAL A 210 -5.59 3.97 24.51
N GLN A 211 -5.46 5.28 24.73
CA GLN A 211 -6.55 6.23 24.52
C GLN A 211 -7.05 6.25 23.07
N GLU A 212 -6.13 6.28 22.11
CA GLU A 212 -6.50 6.25 20.70
C GLU A 212 -7.05 4.89 20.27
N SER A 213 -6.51 3.80 20.82
CA SER A 213 -7.06 2.46 20.57
C SER A 213 -8.54 2.42 20.96
N ASP A 214 -8.90 2.96 22.12
CA ASP A 214 -10.29 2.99 22.57
C ASP A 214 -11.17 3.88 21.67
N HIS A 215 -10.66 5.04 21.26
CA HIS A 215 -11.35 5.92 20.32
C HIS A 215 -11.63 5.24 18.97
N ILE A 216 -10.61 4.63 18.37
CA ILE A 216 -10.74 3.93 17.09
C ILE A 216 -11.65 2.71 17.23
N GLN A 217 -11.57 1.95 18.33
CA GLN A 217 -12.51 0.86 18.59
C GLN A 217 -13.96 1.34 18.63
N ALA A 218 -14.23 2.50 19.21
CA ALA A 218 -15.57 3.09 19.21
C ALA A 218 -16.03 3.48 17.79
N GLU A 219 -15.15 4.03 16.97
CA GLU A 219 -15.45 4.35 15.57
C GLU A 219 -15.69 3.11 14.69
N LEU A 220 -14.89 2.07 14.89
CA LEU A 220 -15.02 0.80 14.16
C LEU A 220 -16.34 0.11 14.49
N LYS A 221 -16.79 0.14 15.76
CA LYS A 221 -18.11 -0.38 16.15
C LYS A 221 -19.24 0.30 15.39
N LYS A 222 -19.21 1.63 15.27
CA LYS A 222 -20.21 2.39 14.48
C LYS A 222 -20.20 1.98 13.01
N THR A 223 -19.02 1.71 12.45
CA THR A 223 -18.85 1.30 11.04
C THR A 223 -19.34 -0.13 10.80
N SER A 224 -19.20 -1.02 11.79
CA SER A 224 -19.61 -2.43 11.67
C SER A 224 -21.13 -2.67 11.61
N GLY A 225 -21.95 -1.66 11.93
CA GLY A 225 -23.42 -1.71 11.87
C GLY A 225 -24.05 -1.25 10.55
N ILE A 226 -23.25 -0.86 9.54
CA ILE A 226 -23.75 -0.18 8.32
C ILE A 226 -24.27 -1.16 7.23
N GLY A 227 -24.25 -2.48 7.48
CA GLY A 227 -24.49 -3.51 6.45
C GLY A 227 -25.94 -3.93 6.16
N GLY A 228 -26.97 -3.08 6.33
CA GLY A 228 -28.37 -3.56 6.29
C GLY A 228 -29.40 -2.78 5.44
N GLY A 229 -29.03 -1.74 4.69
CA GLY A 229 -30.03 -0.79 4.14
C GLY A 229 -29.95 -0.43 2.66
N GLY A 230 -29.04 -1.02 1.88
CA GLY A 230 -28.96 -0.77 0.44
C GLY A 230 -29.66 -1.88 -0.33
N THR A 231 -30.74 -1.55 -1.04
CA THR A 231 -31.31 -2.43 -2.07
C THR A 231 -30.22 -2.67 -3.12
N GLY A 232 -29.59 -3.85 -3.06
CA GLY A 232 -28.46 -4.17 -3.93
C GLY A 232 -28.83 -4.07 -5.42
N PRO A 233 -27.83 -3.95 -6.32
CA PRO A 233 -28.06 -3.84 -7.77
C PRO A 233 -28.90 -4.99 -8.35
N LEU A 234 -28.88 -6.17 -7.72
CA LEU A 234 -29.76 -7.30 -8.04
C LEU A 234 -31.25 -6.99 -7.82
N VAL A 235 -31.60 -6.30 -6.73
CA VAL A 235 -33.00 -5.90 -6.48
C VAL A 235 -33.44 -4.84 -7.49
N GLY A 236 -32.54 -3.91 -7.83
CA GLY A 236 -32.77 -2.95 -8.91
C GLY A 236 -32.96 -3.61 -10.28
N MET A 237 -32.11 -4.57 -10.63
CA MET A 237 -32.23 -5.34 -11.87
C MET A 237 -33.51 -6.17 -11.92
N LEU A 238 -33.90 -6.81 -10.81
CA LEU A 238 -35.15 -7.55 -10.71
C LEU A 238 -36.36 -6.63 -10.84
N ALA A 239 -36.34 -5.44 -10.23
CA ALA A 239 -37.41 -4.46 -10.36
C ALA A 239 -37.55 -3.96 -11.80
N VAL A 240 -36.43 -3.66 -12.49
CA VAL A 240 -36.43 -3.25 -13.90
C VAL A 240 -36.90 -4.40 -14.80
N ALA A 241 -36.43 -5.63 -14.58
CA ALA A 241 -36.86 -6.80 -15.34
C ALA A 241 -38.36 -7.05 -15.18
N TRP A 242 -38.90 -6.91 -13.97
CA TRP A 242 -40.34 -7.00 -13.71
C TRP A 242 -41.13 -5.87 -14.39
N ALA A 243 -40.63 -4.64 -14.37
CA ALA A 243 -41.27 -3.52 -15.06
C ALA A 243 -41.31 -3.75 -16.58
N LEU A 244 -40.22 -4.25 -17.17
CA LEU A 244 -40.14 -4.58 -18.60
C LEU A 244 -41.06 -5.75 -18.97
N LEU A 245 -41.11 -6.80 -18.14
CA LEU A 245 -42.03 -7.92 -18.32
C LEU A 245 -43.49 -7.48 -18.24
N ALA A 246 -43.84 -6.64 -17.26
CA ALA A 246 -45.19 -6.10 -17.12
C ALA A 246 -45.57 -5.21 -18.31
N ALA A 247 -44.66 -4.36 -18.79
CA ALA A 247 -44.89 -3.54 -19.98
C ALA A 247 -45.08 -4.39 -21.24
N LEU A 248 -44.29 -5.45 -21.42
CA LEU A 248 -44.44 -6.39 -22.53
C LEU A 248 -45.78 -7.14 -22.46
N LEU A 249 -46.16 -7.63 -21.28
CA LEU A 249 -47.45 -8.30 -21.06
C LEU A 249 -48.62 -7.36 -21.39
N PHE A 250 -48.57 -6.11 -20.91
CA PHE A 250 -49.59 -5.12 -21.19
C PHE A 250 -49.70 -4.81 -22.69
N TYR A 251 -48.57 -4.69 -23.38
CA TYR A 251 -48.54 -4.51 -24.83
C TYR A 251 -49.16 -5.69 -25.59
N LEU A 252 -48.83 -6.92 -25.20
CA LEU A 252 -49.37 -8.13 -25.82
C LEU A 252 -50.87 -8.31 -25.58
N ILE A 253 -51.35 -7.98 -24.37
CA ILE A 253 -52.78 -8.00 -24.04
C ILE A 253 -53.55 -6.98 -24.88
N LYS A 254 -53.03 -5.75 -24.99
CA LYS A 254 -53.68 -4.70 -25.81
C LYS A 254 -53.77 -5.12 -27.28
N LYS A 255 -52.71 -5.70 -27.84
CA LYS A 255 -52.67 -6.14 -29.24
C LYS A 255 -53.67 -7.27 -29.57
N ASN A 256 -54.06 -8.09 -28.59
CA ASN A 256 -54.97 -9.22 -28.79
C ASN A 256 -56.44 -8.89 -28.44
N LEU A 257 -56.72 -7.70 -27.90
CA LEU A 257 -58.06 -7.22 -27.56
C LEU A 257 -58.64 -6.22 -28.58
N ASP A 258 -57.82 -5.76 -29.52
CA ASP A 258 -58.19 -4.99 -30.71
C ASP A 258 -58.23 -5.90 -31.95
#